data_AF-A0AA46TJU7-F1
#
_entry.id   AF-A0AA46TJU7-F1
#
_cell.length_a   1.000
_cell.length_b   1.000
_cell.length_c   1.000
_cell.angle_alpha   90.00
_cell.angle_beta   90.00
_cell.angle_gamma   90.00
#
_symmetry.space_group_name_H-M   'P 1'
#
loop_
_entity.id
_entity.type
_entity.pdbx_description
1 polymer ?
#
loop_
_entity_poly.entity_id
_entity_poly.type
_entity_poly.pdbx_seq_one_letter_code
_entity_poly.pdbx_strand_id
1 'polypeptide(L)'
;MSEPTARPDTPRRVRKRVMALHRSGDRPEAEYAALRAELDAVAAAERNLPWRQADILLDVHFRLNSRRVIRRLARVRRTCDNRGEPDRYERLWAKVQQLLGELTLSTHGYSPRLALRSPGDLWPQVGTVLDRLGAAGYPAFVNSGTLLGLVRGDGVIAHDDDVDLAVVLHADDADAAAYEWLELRRRLREDGLLDIEFDERALVHTKAASPDGLLIDLFPGWIGDGRLYLWPYSFGDVAVEDVLPLTAVAVDENSDLPGPARPEALLSANYGDDWRTPDPLFAFDWASAKERFSHFRDLVKNGYVAQ
;
A
#
# COMPACT_ATOMS: atom_id res chain seq x y z
N MET A 1 3.29 -34.51 -30.79
CA MET A 1 3.90 -33.59 -29.82
C MET A 1 3.46 -34.04 -28.45
N SER A 2 4.34 -34.65 -27.67
CA SER A 2 4.02 -35.17 -26.34
C SER A 2 3.88 -34.00 -25.37
N GLU A 3 2.76 -33.91 -24.64
CA GLU A 3 2.60 -32.94 -23.55
C GLU A 3 3.73 -33.16 -22.50
N PRO A 4 4.37 -32.09 -22.00
CA PRO A 4 5.40 -32.24 -20.99
C PRO A 4 4.74 -32.67 -19.68
N THR A 5 4.80 -33.97 -19.38
CA THR A 5 4.45 -34.50 -18.06
C THR A 5 5.37 -33.89 -17.00
N ALA A 6 4.79 -33.23 -16.00
CA ALA A 6 5.56 -32.64 -14.91
C ALA A 6 6.40 -33.69 -14.17
N ARG A 7 7.66 -33.35 -13.85
CA ARG A 7 8.53 -34.26 -13.09
C ARG A 7 8.13 -34.25 -11.61
N PRO A 8 8.20 -35.39 -10.88
CA PRO A 8 7.77 -35.47 -9.47
C PRO A 8 8.46 -34.46 -8.53
N ASP A 9 9.69 -34.02 -8.84
CA ASP A 9 10.50 -33.12 -8.00
C ASP A 9 10.48 -31.65 -8.46
N THR A 10 9.52 -31.27 -9.32
CA THR A 10 9.47 -29.94 -9.96
C THR A 10 9.52 -28.77 -8.95
N PRO A 11 8.75 -28.77 -7.84
CA PRO A 11 8.82 -27.68 -6.87
C PRO A 11 10.19 -27.49 -6.20
N ARG A 12 10.94 -28.58 -5.99
CA ARG A 12 12.29 -28.49 -5.40
C ARG A 12 13.27 -27.92 -6.41
N ARG A 13 13.22 -28.37 -7.67
CA ARG A 13 14.07 -27.86 -8.75
C ARG A 13 13.87 -26.38 -8.96
N VAL A 14 12.62 -25.92 -9.07
CA VAL A 14 12.30 -24.50 -9.26
C VAL A 14 12.83 -23.65 -8.11
N ARG A 15 12.59 -24.04 -6.85
CA ARG A 15 13.16 -23.33 -5.69
C ARG A 15 14.69 -23.25 -5.73
N LYS A 16 15.36 -24.35 -6.06
CA LYS A 16 16.83 -24.36 -6.17
C LYS A 16 17.33 -23.42 -7.27
N ARG A 17 16.66 -23.41 -8.42
CA ARG A 17 17.00 -22.52 -9.54
C ARG A 17 16.77 -21.05 -9.20
N VAL A 18 15.63 -20.72 -8.60
CA VAL A 18 15.33 -19.35 -8.12
C VAL A 18 16.41 -18.83 -7.17
N MET A 19 16.80 -19.61 -6.16
CA MET A 19 17.86 -19.17 -5.23
C MET A 19 19.24 -19.05 -5.89
N ALA A 20 19.50 -19.81 -6.97
CA ALA A 20 20.73 -19.68 -7.74
C ALA A 20 20.73 -18.39 -8.57
N LEU A 21 19.63 -18.09 -9.26
CA LEU A 21 19.44 -16.83 -10.01
C LEU A 21 19.52 -15.62 -9.09
N HIS A 22 18.95 -15.70 -7.89
CA HIS A 22 19.07 -14.62 -6.91
C HIS A 22 20.50 -14.30 -6.53
N ARG A 23 21.35 -15.33 -6.34
CA ARG A 23 22.77 -15.12 -6.02
C ARG A 23 23.57 -14.50 -7.17
N SER A 24 23.18 -14.71 -8.42
CA SER A 24 23.80 -14.06 -9.56
C SER A 24 23.21 -12.68 -9.89
N GLY A 25 22.05 -12.33 -9.29
CA GLY A 25 21.30 -11.11 -9.59
C GLY A 25 20.44 -11.22 -10.86
N ASP A 26 20.46 -12.36 -11.54
CA ASP A 26 19.84 -12.54 -12.86
C ASP A 26 18.32 -12.66 -12.78
N ARG A 27 17.62 -11.97 -13.68
CA ARG A 27 16.16 -12.07 -13.88
C ARG A 27 15.74 -12.13 -15.36
N PRO A 28 16.29 -13.06 -16.18
CA PRO A 28 15.93 -13.12 -17.60
C PRO A 28 14.50 -13.63 -17.78
N GLU A 29 13.71 -12.93 -18.59
CA GLU A 29 12.30 -13.25 -18.84
C GLU A 29 12.08 -14.68 -19.34
N ALA A 30 13.00 -15.19 -20.17
CA ALA A 30 12.97 -16.56 -20.68
C ALA A 30 13.08 -17.63 -19.56
N GLU A 31 13.88 -17.39 -18.51
CA GLU A 31 13.95 -18.31 -17.37
C GLU A 31 12.66 -18.28 -16.55
N TYR A 32 12.05 -17.10 -16.37
CA TYR A 32 10.76 -17.01 -15.71
C TYR A 32 9.71 -17.82 -16.47
N ALA A 33 9.60 -17.62 -17.80
CA ALA A 33 8.65 -18.33 -18.64
C ALA A 33 8.84 -19.86 -18.56
N ALA A 34 10.09 -20.34 -18.62
CA ALA A 34 10.41 -21.76 -18.52
C ALA A 34 10.02 -22.34 -17.15
N LEU A 35 10.44 -21.72 -16.06
CA LEU A 35 10.14 -22.18 -14.70
C LEU A 35 8.64 -22.10 -14.37
N ARG A 36 7.95 -21.10 -14.93
CA ARG A 36 6.49 -20.94 -14.81
C ARG A 36 5.78 -22.08 -15.52
N ALA A 37 6.15 -22.39 -16.76
CA ALA A 37 5.61 -23.51 -17.50
C ALA A 37 5.82 -24.85 -16.77
N GLU A 38 6.99 -25.06 -16.15
CA GLU A 38 7.24 -26.24 -15.32
C GLU A 38 6.27 -26.35 -14.14
N LEU A 39 6.04 -25.25 -13.40
CA LEU A 39 5.10 -25.25 -12.27
C LEU A 39 3.65 -25.45 -12.73
N ASP A 40 3.27 -24.84 -13.84
CA ASP A 40 1.90 -24.90 -14.36
C ASP A 40 1.55 -26.29 -14.91
N ALA A 41 2.54 -27.04 -15.40
CA ALA A 41 2.39 -28.44 -15.81
C ALA A 41 2.09 -29.41 -14.64
N VAL A 42 2.33 -29.01 -13.38
CA VAL A 42 1.98 -29.83 -12.22
C VAL A 42 0.46 -29.88 -12.06
N ALA A 43 -0.11 -31.08 -12.04
CA ALA A 43 -1.54 -31.30 -11.94
C ALA A 43 -2.14 -30.62 -10.69
N ALA A 44 -3.34 -30.04 -10.80
CA ALA A 44 -3.94 -29.27 -9.72
C ALA A 44 -4.06 -30.05 -8.39
N ALA A 45 -4.37 -31.35 -8.48
CA ALA A 45 -4.45 -32.25 -7.32
C ALA A 45 -3.10 -32.43 -6.60
N GLU A 46 -1.98 -32.23 -7.29
CA GLU A 46 -0.62 -32.41 -6.76
C GLU A 46 0.01 -31.11 -6.25
N ARG A 47 -0.67 -29.96 -6.40
CA ARG A 47 -0.20 -28.62 -5.97
C ARG A 47 -0.27 -28.45 -4.45
N ASN A 48 0.61 -29.16 -3.76
CA ASN A 48 0.80 -29.18 -2.32
C ASN A 48 1.63 -27.98 -1.81
N LEU A 49 1.96 -27.97 -0.51
CA LEU A 49 2.70 -26.88 0.12
C LEU A 49 4.07 -26.60 -0.56
N PRO A 50 4.92 -27.61 -0.84
CA PRO A 50 6.14 -27.41 -1.63
C PRO A 50 5.93 -26.69 -2.96
N TRP A 51 4.87 -27.03 -3.71
CA TRP A 51 4.52 -26.33 -4.96
C TRP A 51 4.21 -24.86 -4.70
N ARG A 52 3.37 -24.56 -3.69
CA ARG A 52 3.01 -23.17 -3.35
C ARG A 52 4.23 -22.34 -2.94
N GLN A 53 5.18 -22.94 -2.22
CA GLN A 53 6.44 -22.27 -1.87
C GLN A 53 7.27 -21.95 -3.11
N ALA A 54 7.38 -22.89 -4.06
CA ALA A 54 8.13 -22.67 -5.30
C ALA A 54 7.51 -21.55 -6.14
N ASP A 55 6.19 -21.59 -6.26
CA ASP A 55 5.38 -20.63 -6.98
C ASP A 55 5.45 -19.20 -6.39
N ILE A 56 5.44 -19.07 -5.06
CA ILE A 56 5.69 -17.80 -4.36
C ILE A 56 7.10 -17.29 -4.64
N LEU A 57 8.14 -18.12 -4.41
CA LEU A 57 9.53 -17.69 -4.54
C LEU A 57 9.88 -17.30 -5.98
N LEU A 58 9.29 -17.98 -6.97
CA LEU A 58 9.47 -17.63 -8.38
C LEU A 58 8.93 -16.21 -8.67
N ASP A 59 7.68 -15.96 -8.33
CA ASP A 59 7.06 -14.65 -8.55
C ASP A 59 7.79 -13.53 -7.77
N VAL A 60 8.22 -13.81 -6.53
CA VAL A 60 9.01 -12.85 -5.72
C VAL A 60 10.34 -12.53 -6.38
N HIS A 61 11.15 -13.52 -6.79
CA HIS A 61 12.47 -13.26 -7.38
C HIS A 61 12.39 -12.40 -8.63
N PHE A 62 11.41 -12.67 -9.50
CA PHE A 62 11.19 -11.93 -10.74
C PHE A 62 10.37 -10.65 -10.57
N ARG A 63 9.91 -10.32 -9.36
CA ARG A 63 9.11 -9.12 -9.06
C ARG A 63 7.79 -9.06 -9.81
N LEU A 64 7.14 -10.21 -9.97
CA LEU A 64 5.88 -10.33 -10.70
C LEU A 64 4.73 -10.66 -9.76
N ASN A 65 3.51 -10.32 -10.19
CA ASN A 65 2.25 -10.79 -9.60
C ASN A 65 2.11 -10.54 -8.07
N SER A 66 2.53 -9.39 -7.54
CA SER A 66 2.55 -9.07 -6.10
C SER A 66 1.26 -9.46 -5.34
N ARG A 67 0.09 -9.03 -5.84
CA ARG A 67 -1.23 -9.38 -5.25
C ARG A 67 -1.49 -10.88 -5.19
N ARG A 68 -0.99 -11.64 -6.18
CA ARG A 68 -1.09 -13.10 -6.19
C ARG A 68 -0.17 -13.70 -5.14
N VAL A 69 1.05 -13.18 -5.00
CA VAL A 69 2.00 -13.59 -3.96
C VAL A 69 1.44 -13.37 -2.56
N ILE A 70 0.90 -12.18 -2.26
CA ILE A 70 0.30 -11.85 -0.95
C ILE A 70 -0.80 -12.85 -0.58
N ARG A 71 -1.76 -13.08 -1.50
CA ARG A 71 -2.84 -14.06 -1.27
C ARG A 71 -2.31 -15.47 -1.02
N ARG A 72 -1.26 -15.88 -1.73
CA ARG A 72 -0.63 -17.20 -1.58
C ARG A 72 0.13 -17.31 -0.26
N LEU A 73 0.86 -16.27 0.15
CA LEU A 73 1.53 -16.20 1.46
C LEU A 73 0.53 -16.34 2.60
N ALA A 74 -0.56 -15.57 2.59
CA ALA A 74 -1.61 -15.65 3.60
C ALA A 74 -2.25 -17.06 3.65
N ARG A 75 -2.47 -17.69 2.50
CA ARG A 75 -2.97 -19.07 2.43
C ARG A 75 -1.96 -20.07 3.00
N VAL A 76 -0.67 -19.90 2.73
CA VAL A 76 0.38 -20.75 3.29
C VAL A 76 0.46 -20.59 4.80
N ARG A 77 0.45 -19.35 5.33
CA ARG A 77 0.41 -19.06 6.77
C ARG A 77 -0.73 -19.80 7.47
N ARG A 78 -1.97 -19.55 7.02
CA ARG A 78 -3.17 -20.26 7.53
C ARG A 78 -3.04 -21.79 7.46
N THR A 79 -2.45 -22.33 6.40
CA THR A 79 -2.25 -23.77 6.26
C THR A 79 -1.25 -24.31 7.28
N CYS A 80 -0.16 -23.59 7.55
CA CYS A 80 0.83 -23.95 8.56
C CYS A 80 0.25 -23.84 9.97
N ASP A 81 -0.47 -22.76 10.26
CA ASP A 81 -1.09 -22.52 11.57
C ASP A 81 -2.11 -23.62 11.89
N ASN A 82 -3.01 -23.95 10.95
CA ASN A 82 -3.99 -25.02 11.11
C ASN A 82 -3.37 -26.42 11.28
N ARG A 83 -2.09 -26.58 10.93
CA ARG A 83 -1.34 -27.83 11.11
C ARG A 83 -0.46 -27.83 12.36
N GLY A 84 -0.42 -26.73 13.11
CA GLY A 84 0.52 -26.57 14.23
C GLY A 84 1.98 -26.53 13.77
N GLU A 85 2.25 -26.06 12.55
CA GLU A 85 3.60 -26.02 11.95
C GLU A 85 4.05 -24.57 11.62
N PRO A 86 3.96 -23.58 12.54
CA PRO A 86 4.27 -22.18 12.24
C PRO A 86 5.69 -21.97 11.69
N ASP A 87 6.68 -22.73 12.18
CA ASP A 87 8.07 -22.68 11.71
C ASP A 87 8.22 -22.93 10.20
N ARG A 88 7.28 -23.64 9.58
CA ARG A 88 7.31 -23.87 8.12
C ARG A 88 6.97 -22.59 7.36
N TYR A 89 6.08 -21.77 7.87
CA TYR A 89 5.81 -20.45 7.31
C TYR A 89 7.01 -19.54 7.53
N GLU A 90 7.58 -19.51 8.73
CA GLU A 90 8.75 -18.67 9.04
C GLU A 90 9.95 -18.98 8.12
N ARG A 91 10.23 -20.25 7.84
CA ARG A 91 11.27 -20.63 6.88
C ARG A 91 10.98 -20.22 5.44
N LEU A 92 9.71 -20.14 5.04
CA LEU A 92 9.34 -19.58 3.73
C LEU A 92 9.53 -18.07 3.76
N TRP A 93 9.05 -17.41 4.81
CA TRP A 93 9.11 -15.97 4.95
C TRP A 93 10.55 -15.45 4.97
N ALA A 94 11.45 -16.10 5.70
CA ALA A 94 12.88 -15.78 5.69
C ALA A 94 13.49 -15.83 4.27
N LYS A 95 13.06 -16.78 3.43
CA LYS A 95 13.50 -16.84 2.01
C LYS A 95 12.90 -15.72 1.17
N VAL A 96 11.63 -15.37 1.41
CA VAL A 96 10.99 -14.24 0.75
C VAL A 96 11.72 -12.95 1.12
N GLN A 97 12.03 -12.72 2.40
CA GLN A 97 12.80 -11.56 2.86
C GLN A 97 14.19 -11.52 2.23
N GLN A 98 14.89 -12.66 2.16
CA GLN A 98 16.16 -12.76 1.44
C GLN A 98 16.01 -12.33 -0.03
N LEU A 99 15.00 -12.86 -0.73
CA LEU A 99 14.76 -12.51 -2.13
C LEU A 99 14.39 -11.05 -2.32
N LEU A 100 13.68 -10.43 -1.37
CA LEU A 100 13.27 -9.03 -1.43
C LEU A 100 14.46 -8.08 -1.25
N GLY A 101 15.42 -8.42 -0.36
CA GLY A 101 16.55 -7.55 -0.06
C GLY A 101 16.07 -6.23 0.53
N GLU A 102 16.33 -5.13 -0.19
CA GLU A 102 15.91 -3.76 0.17
C GLU A 102 14.45 -3.45 -0.17
N LEU A 103 13.78 -4.35 -0.88
CA LEU A 103 12.39 -4.15 -1.27
C LEU A 103 11.44 -4.64 -0.17
N THR A 104 10.21 -4.15 -0.22
CA THR A 104 9.04 -4.74 0.42
C THR A 104 8.07 -5.28 -0.64
N LEU A 105 7.11 -6.09 -0.18
CA LEU A 105 6.05 -6.65 -0.99
C LEU A 105 4.72 -6.12 -0.44
N SER A 106 4.03 -5.33 -1.26
CA SER A 106 2.74 -4.73 -0.90
C SER A 106 1.71 -4.94 -2.01
N THR A 107 0.50 -4.41 -1.79
CA THR A 107 -0.52 -4.33 -2.83
C THR A 107 -0.14 -3.41 -4.01
N HIS A 108 0.85 -2.54 -3.80
CA HIS A 108 1.40 -1.58 -4.77
C HIS A 108 2.45 -2.24 -5.66
N GLY A 109 3.07 -3.33 -5.22
CA GLY A 109 4.04 -4.06 -6.02
C GLY A 109 5.24 -4.50 -5.21
N TYR A 110 6.41 -4.32 -5.82
CA TYR A 110 7.71 -4.52 -5.19
C TYR A 110 8.41 -3.17 -5.21
N SER A 111 8.50 -2.54 -4.04
CA SER A 111 8.95 -1.16 -3.89
C SER A 111 10.09 -1.11 -2.88
N PRO A 112 11.01 -0.14 -2.97
CA PRO A 112 11.96 0.11 -1.88
C PRO A 112 11.21 0.34 -0.57
N ARG A 113 11.74 -0.20 0.54
CA ARG A 113 11.18 0.09 1.86
C ARG A 113 11.37 1.56 2.18
N LEU A 114 10.33 2.21 2.71
CA LEU A 114 10.46 3.57 3.19
C LEU A 114 11.51 3.69 4.29
N ALA A 115 11.59 2.71 5.19
CA ALA A 115 12.57 2.69 6.28
C ALA A 115 14.04 2.58 5.83
N LEU A 116 14.31 2.32 4.54
CA LEU A 116 15.66 2.34 3.96
C LEU A 116 16.00 3.67 3.29
N ARG A 117 15.03 4.57 3.12
CA ARG A 117 15.27 5.93 2.63
C ARG A 117 15.89 6.75 3.76
N SER A 118 16.81 7.65 3.40
CA SER A 118 17.32 8.64 4.34
C SER A 118 16.18 9.55 4.79
N PRO A 119 15.95 9.75 6.10
CA PRO A 119 14.95 10.71 6.58
C PRO A 119 15.14 12.10 5.97
N GLY A 120 16.39 12.52 5.77
CA GLY A 120 16.74 13.80 5.16
C GLY A 120 16.41 13.93 3.67
N ASP A 121 16.06 12.84 2.99
CA ASP A 121 15.54 12.86 1.61
C ASP A 121 14.02 12.67 1.59
N LEU A 122 13.50 11.80 2.47
CA LEU A 122 12.08 11.43 2.56
C LEU A 122 11.20 12.63 2.95
N TRP A 123 11.45 13.22 4.12
CA TRP A 123 10.53 14.21 4.69
C TRP A 123 10.51 15.54 3.93
N PRO A 124 11.64 16.06 3.39
CA PRO A 124 11.60 17.25 2.55
C PRO A 124 10.78 17.06 1.26
N GLN A 125 10.79 15.87 0.68
CA GLN A 125 9.96 15.56 -0.49
C GLN A 125 8.48 15.55 -0.14
N VAL A 126 8.10 14.94 1.00
CA VAL A 126 6.72 14.98 1.52
C VAL A 126 6.30 16.41 1.85
N GLY A 127 7.18 17.18 2.51
CA GLY A 127 6.97 18.60 2.82
C GLY A 127 6.72 19.43 1.57
N THR A 128 7.45 19.17 0.48
CA THR A 128 7.23 19.85 -0.81
C THR A 128 5.82 19.60 -1.35
N VAL A 129 5.30 18.38 -1.25
CA VAL A 129 3.92 18.06 -1.67
C VAL A 129 2.90 18.79 -0.80
N LEU A 130 3.09 18.79 0.53
CA LEU A 130 2.23 19.49 1.48
C LEU A 130 2.22 21.01 1.24
N ASP A 131 3.37 21.62 0.99
CA ASP A 131 3.49 23.05 0.68
C ASP A 131 2.76 23.41 -0.61
N ARG A 132 2.81 22.54 -1.63
CA ARG A 132 2.08 22.74 -2.90
C ARG A 132 0.58 22.65 -2.72
N LEU A 133 0.11 21.66 -1.97
CA LEU A 133 -1.32 21.53 -1.62
C LEU A 133 -1.79 22.74 -0.81
N GLY A 134 -1.02 23.16 0.20
CA GLY A 134 -1.29 24.34 1.01
C GLY A 134 -1.31 25.64 0.18
N ALA A 135 -0.37 25.81 -0.75
CA ALA A 135 -0.35 26.96 -1.67
C ALA A 135 -1.54 26.96 -2.63
N ALA A 136 -2.09 25.79 -2.98
CA ALA A 136 -3.34 25.66 -3.72
C ALA A 136 -4.60 25.88 -2.85
N GLY A 137 -4.43 26.15 -1.55
CA GLY A 137 -5.50 26.39 -0.59
C GLY A 137 -6.04 25.14 0.10
N TYR A 138 -5.39 23.99 -0.04
CA TYR A 138 -5.85 22.71 0.50
C TYR A 138 -4.99 22.26 1.69
N PRO A 139 -5.48 22.36 2.94
CA PRO A 139 -4.78 21.79 4.08
C PRO A 139 -4.61 20.29 3.90
N ALA A 140 -3.39 19.80 4.11
CA ALA A 140 -3.08 18.38 4.02
C ALA A 140 -2.20 17.97 5.20
N PHE A 141 -2.30 16.70 5.59
CA PHE A 141 -1.64 16.20 6.80
C PHE A 141 -1.30 14.71 6.71
N VAL A 142 -0.30 14.26 7.49
CA VAL A 142 0.10 12.85 7.56
C VAL A 142 -1.04 11.98 8.08
N ASN A 143 -1.33 10.87 7.41
CA ASN A 143 -2.50 10.03 7.64
C ASN A 143 -2.11 8.54 7.81
N SER A 144 -3.07 7.69 8.16
CA SER A 144 -2.98 6.22 8.09
C SER A 144 -1.63 5.64 8.59
N GLY A 145 -0.92 4.86 7.76
CA GLY A 145 0.27 4.11 8.18
C GLY A 145 1.41 5.05 8.57
N THR A 146 1.54 6.16 7.83
CA THR A 146 2.50 7.22 8.13
C THR A 146 2.22 7.84 9.50
N LEU A 147 0.99 8.28 9.76
CA LEU A 147 0.61 8.87 11.06
C LEU A 147 0.80 7.86 12.20
N LEU A 148 0.42 6.60 11.98
CA LEU A 148 0.54 5.54 12.98
C LEU A 148 2.00 5.31 13.40
N GLY A 149 2.92 5.23 12.44
CA GLY A 149 4.33 5.06 12.70
C GLY A 149 4.93 6.23 13.48
N LEU A 150 4.61 7.46 13.06
CA LEU A 150 5.07 8.69 13.71
C LEU A 150 4.57 8.79 15.15
N VAL A 151 3.28 8.54 15.40
CA VAL A 151 2.68 8.64 16.74
C VAL A 151 3.15 7.52 17.68
N ARG A 152 3.44 6.32 17.17
CA ARG A 152 4.02 5.24 17.98
C ARG A 152 5.49 5.49 18.36
N GLY A 153 6.15 6.44 17.71
CA GLY A 153 7.57 6.74 17.93
C GLY A 153 8.52 5.79 17.22
N ASP A 154 8.01 4.94 16.32
CA ASP A 154 8.82 4.04 15.50
C ASP A 154 9.31 4.71 14.20
N GLY A 155 8.90 5.96 13.96
CA GLY A 155 9.14 6.68 12.71
C GLY A 155 8.35 6.04 11.57
N VAL A 156 9.02 5.77 10.45
CA VAL A 156 8.41 5.04 9.34
C VAL A 156 8.21 3.56 9.72
N ILE A 157 7.02 3.00 9.46
CA ILE A 157 6.78 1.57 9.67
C ILE A 157 7.75 0.74 8.80
N ALA A 158 8.49 -0.19 9.41
CA ALA A 158 9.63 -0.86 8.78
C ALA A 158 9.36 -1.58 7.43
N HIS A 159 8.10 -1.92 7.16
CA HIS A 159 7.68 -2.64 5.96
C HIS A 159 6.81 -1.83 5.01
N ASP A 160 6.58 -0.56 5.33
CA ASP A 160 5.79 0.38 4.54
C ASP A 160 6.52 0.77 3.25
N ASP A 161 5.76 1.01 2.18
CA ASP A 161 6.28 1.48 0.89
C ASP A 161 5.69 2.80 0.39
N ASP A 162 4.73 3.37 1.12
CA ASP A 162 4.07 4.62 0.76
C ASP A 162 3.86 5.58 1.94
N VAL A 163 3.81 6.86 1.61
CA VAL A 163 3.45 7.93 2.54
C VAL A 163 1.98 8.27 2.32
N ASP A 164 1.17 8.18 3.35
CA ASP A 164 -0.25 8.50 3.30
C ASP A 164 -0.48 9.96 3.73
N LEU A 165 -1.10 10.76 2.86
CA LEU A 165 -1.53 12.13 3.16
C LEU A 165 -3.05 12.25 3.00
N ALA A 166 -3.71 12.88 3.98
CA ALA A 166 -5.09 13.32 3.84
C ALA A 166 -5.11 14.74 3.27
N VAL A 167 -6.02 15.02 2.34
CA VAL A 167 -6.25 16.34 1.74
C VAL A 167 -7.66 16.80 2.13
N VAL A 168 -7.76 17.92 2.85
CA VAL A 168 -9.02 18.49 3.30
C VAL A 168 -9.56 19.43 2.22
N LEU A 169 -10.68 19.05 1.63
CA LEU A 169 -11.45 19.80 0.65
C LEU A 169 -12.28 20.89 1.33
N HIS A 170 -12.67 21.93 0.59
CA HIS A 170 -13.52 22.99 1.10
C HIS A 170 -15.00 22.59 1.13
N ALA A 171 -15.37 21.57 0.37
CA ALA A 171 -16.70 20.99 0.37
C ALA A 171 -17.18 20.57 1.77
N ASP A 172 -18.50 20.56 1.95
CA ASP A 172 -19.19 20.11 3.15
C ASP A 172 -20.12 18.91 2.91
N ASP A 173 -20.30 18.51 1.65
CA ASP A 173 -21.03 17.31 1.26
C ASP A 173 -20.28 16.48 0.21
N ALA A 174 -20.78 15.27 -0.05
CA ALA A 174 -20.15 14.30 -0.95
C ALA A 174 -20.17 14.74 -2.43
N ASP A 175 -21.20 15.48 -2.87
CA ASP A 175 -21.38 15.90 -4.25
C ASP A 175 -20.37 17.00 -4.59
N ALA A 176 -20.31 18.03 -3.75
CA ALA A 176 -19.34 19.11 -3.84
C ALA A 176 -17.91 18.57 -3.69
N ALA A 177 -17.67 17.65 -2.75
CA ALA A 177 -16.35 17.05 -2.54
C ALA A 177 -15.88 16.28 -3.79
N ALA A 178 -16.76 15.52 -4.44
CA ALA A 178 -16.38 14.76 -5.63
C ALA A 178 -15.99 15.69 -6.79
N TYR A 179 -16.76 16.75 -7.02
CA TYR A 179 -16.45 17.75 -8.04
C TYR A 179 -15.14 18.49 -7.73
N GLU A 180 -15.00 19.00 -6.51
CA GLU A 180 -13.82 19.74 -6.08
C GLU A 180 -12.56 18.87 -6.16
N TRP A 181 -12.64 17.60 -5.75
CA TRP A 181 -11.52 16.68 -5.81
C TRP A 181 -11.05 16.41 -7.25
N LEU A 182 -11.98 16.21 -8.18
CA LEU A 182 -11.66 16.02 -9.59
C LEU A 182 -11.02 17.28 -10.20
N GLU A 183 -11.50 18.46 -9.83
CA GLU A 183 -10.94 19.73 -10.29
C GLU A 183 -9.56 20.02 -9.68
N LEU A 184 -9.35 19.67 -8.40
CA LEU A 184 -8.02 19.71 -7.78
C LEU A 184 -7.07 18.74 -8.49
N ARG A 185 -7.50 17.49 -8.75
CA ARG A 185 -6.67 16.51 -9.48
C ARG A 185 -6.28 17.02 -10.86
N ARG A 186 -7.20 17.64 -11.61
CA ARG A 186 -6.90 18.27 -12.91
C ARG A 186 -5.80 19.33 -12.78
N ARG A 187 -5.91 20.22 -11.80
CA ARG A 187 -4.91 21.27 -11.52
C ARG A 187 -3.54 20.69 -11.14
N LEU A 188 -3.51 19.76 -10.18
CA LEU A 188 -2.28 19.09 -9.77
C LEU A 188 -1.63 18.33 -10.93
N ARG A 189 -2.44 17.75 -11.84
CA ARG A 189 -1.96 17.10 -13.06
C ARG A 189 -1.27 18.09 -14.00
N GLU A 190 -1.90 19.24 -14.25
CA GLU A 190 -1.37 20.31 -15.11
C GLU A 190 -0.06 20.89 -14.56
N ASP A 191 0.07 20.92 -13.23
CA ASP A 191 1.28 21.36 -12.53
C ASP A 191 2.37 20.27 -12.44
N GLY A 192 2.13 19.07 -12.97
CA GLY A 192 3.08 17.95 -12.94
C GLY A 192 3.26 17.34 -11.55
N LEU A 193 2.29 17.52 -10.66
CA LEU A 193 2.33 17.08 -9.26
C LEU A 193 1.64 15.73 -9.02
N LEU A 194 1.07 15.08 -10.03
CA LEU A 194 0.44 13.75 -9.92
C LEU A 194 1.18 12.68 -10.73
N ASP A 195 1.17 11.46 -10.21
CA ASP A 195 1.47 10.25 -10.97
C ASP A 195 0.33 9.98 -11.95
N ILE A 196 0.54 10.35 -13.22
CA ILE A 196 -0.44 10.25 -14.30
C ILE A 196 -0.93 8.82 -14.50
N GLU A 197 -0.01 7.84 -14.50
CA GLU A 197 -0.36 6.43 -14.77
C GLU A 197 -1.23 5.84 -13.66
N PHE A 198 -1.01 6.27 -12.41
CA PHE A 198 -1.87 5.89 -11.30
C PHE A 198 -3.22 6.60 -11.38
N ASP A 199 -3.20 7.90 -11.65
CA ASP A 199 -4.37 8.78 -11.67
C ASP A 199 -5.41 8.34 -12.73
N GLU A 200 -4.95 7.90 -13.90
CA GLU A 200 -5.76 7.34 -15.01
C GLU A 200 -6.56 6.08 -14.65
N ARG A 201 -6.26 5.43 -13.52
CA ARG A 201 -7.04 4.28 -13.02
C ARG A 201 -8.39 4.70 -12.45
N ALA A 202 -8.69 5.99 -12.39
CA ALA A 202 -9.95 6.56 -11.91
C ALA A 202 -10.36 6.03 -10.52
N LEU A 203 -9.36 5.85 -9.64
CA LEU A 203 -9.58 5.52 -8.23
C LEU A 203 -9.96 6.79 -7.45
N VAL A 204 -10.48 6.59 -6.23
CA VAL A 204 -10.83 7.72 -5.36
C VAL A 204 -9.60 8.46 -4.87
N HIS A 205 -8.59 7.75 -4.39
CA HIS A 205 -7.31 8.36 -4.05
C HIS A 205 -6.42 8.47 -5.28
N THR A 206 -5.44 9.36 -5.24
CA THR A 206 -4.41 9.52 -6.27
C THR A 206 -3.02 9.49 -5.64
N LYS A 207 -1.97 9.60 -6.46
CA LYS A 207 -0.58 9.66 -6.01
C LYS A 207 0.07 10.95 -6.44
N ALA A 208 0.85 11.56 -5.55
CA ALA A 208 1.71 12.67 -5.94
C ALA A 208 2.84 12.15 -6.85
N ALA A 209 3.29 12.98 -7.78
CA ALA A 209 4.46 12.71 -8.57
C ALA A 209 5.71 12.72 -7.67
N SER A 210 6.59 11.77 -7.89
CA SER A 210 7.85 11.65 -7.14
C SER A 210 9.01 11.40 -8.10
N PRO A 211 10.05 12.26 -8.11
CA PRO A 211 11.22 12.09 -8.98
C PRO A 211 11.98 10.78 -8.80
N ASP A 212 11.93 10.18 -7.62
CA ASP A 212 12.69 9.00 -7.23
C ASP A 212 11.79 7.79 -6.88
N GLY A 213 10.53 7.85 -7.30
CA GLY A 213 9.55 6.79 -7.14
C GLY A 213 9.07 6.56 -5.71
N LEU A 214 9.22 7.56 -4.82
CA LEU A 214 8.51 7.56 -3.54
C LEU A 214 7.00 7.55 -3.81
N LEU A 215 6.30 6.58 -3.25
CA LEU A 215 4.85 6.52 -3.35
C LEU A 215 4.25 7.45 -2.28
N ILE A 216 3.52 8.48 -2.70
CA ILE A 216 2.81 9.39 -1.78
C ILE A 216 1.33 9.34 -2.15
N ASP A 217 0.52 8.64 -1.34
CA ASP A 217 -0.91 8.53 -1.54
C ASP A 217 -1.66 9.75 -0.99
N LEU A 218 -2.53 10.33 -1.83
CA LEU A 218 -3.37 11.49 -1.51
C LEU A 218 -4.81 11.04 -1.37
N PHE A 219 -5.34 11.10 -0.15
CA PHE A 219 -6.70 10.71 0.20
C PHE A 219 -7.59 11.94 0.39
N PRO A 220 -8.69 12.08 -0.37
CA PRO A 220 -9.61 13.19 -0.19
C PRO A 220 -10.45 13.02 1.08
N GLY A 221 -10.65 14.12 1.79
CA GLY A 221 -11.63 14.22 2.86
C GLY A 221 -12.26 15.60 2.93
N TRP A 222 -13.41 15.71 3.58
CA TRP A 222 -14.17 16.94 3.73
C TRP A 222 -14.83 17.00 5.12
N ILE A 223 -15.29 18.19 5.53
CA ILE A 223 -15.96 18.39 6.82
C ILE A 223 -17.45 18.69 6.59
N GLY A 224 -18.32 17.74 6.93
CA GLY A 224 -19.78 17.91 6.88
C GLY A 224 -20.38 17.85 8.28
N ASP A 225 -21.26 18.80 8.63
CA ASP A 225 -21.90 18.88 9.96
C ASP A 225 -20.93 18.79 11.14
N GLY A 226 -19.74 19.41 11.01
CA GLY A 226 -18.69 19.38 12.03
C GLY A 226 -18.01 18.01 12.21
N ARG A 227 -18.15 17.11 11.23
CA ARG A 227 -17.57 15.76 11.23
C ARG A 227 -16.70 15.52 10.00
N LEU A 228 -15.64 14.74 10.17
CA LEU A 228 -14.73 14.35 9.09
C LEU A 228 -15.29 13.18 8.29
N TYR A 229 -15.35 13.36 6.97
CA TYR A 229 -15.50 12.31 5.99
C TYR A 229 -14.19 12.19 5.22
N LEU A 230 -13.41 11.14 5.50
CA LEU A 230 -12.09 10.91 4.93
C LEU A 230 -12.01 9.49 4.36
N TRP A 231 -11.81 9.40 3.05
CA TRP A 231 -11.67 8.11 2.39
C TRP A 231 -10.39 7.39 2.86
N PRO A 232 -10.42 6.08 3.17
CA PRO A 232 -11.57 5.17 3.16
C PRO A 232 -12.23 4.92 4.53
N TYR A 233 -11.73 5.49 5.63
CA TYR A 233 -12.07 5.01 6.97
C TYR A 233 -13.08 5.87 7.75
N SER A 234 -12.98 7.21 7.71
CA SER A 234 -13.84 8.08 8.51
C SER A 234 -15.08 8.48 7.72
N PHE A 235 -16.27 8.18 8.21
CA PHE A 235 -17.54 8.55 7.58
C PHE A 235 -18.43 9.25 8.61
N GLY A 236 -17.98 10.42 9.09
CA GLY A 236 -18.71 11.23 10.06
C GLY A 236 -18.45 10.86 11.53
N ASP A 237 -17.53 9.93 11.82
CA ASP A 237 -17.24 9.44 13.18
C ASP A 237 -16.20 10.28 13.93
N VAL A 238 -15.34 11.00 13.23
CA VAL A 238 -14.33 11.91 13.82
C VAL A 238 -14.87 13.35 13.84
N ALA A 239 -14.75 14.06 14.97
CA ALA A 239 -15.17 15.46 15.07
C ALA A 239 -14.15 16.40 14.43
N VAL A 240 -14.58 17.55 13.91
CA VAL A 240 -13.67 18.50 13.25
C VAL A 240 -12.58 19.01 14.20
N GLU A 241 -12.87 19.14 15.50
CA GLU A 241 -11.91 19.57 16.52
C GLU A 241 -10.85 18.50 16.85
N ASP A 242 -11.06 17.25 16.41
CA ASP A 242 -10.01 16.21 16.42
C ASP A 242 -9.05 16.35 15.24
N VAL A 243 -9.43 17.09 14.19
CA VAL A 243 -8.65 17.24 12.96
C VAL A 243 -8.00 18.63 12.89
N LEU A 244 -8.80 19.68 13.07
CA LEU A 244 -8.42 21.07 12.87
C LEU A 244 -8.43 21.85 14.19
N PRO A 245 -7.53 22.85 14.36
CA PRO A 245 -6.45 23.21 13.45
C PRO A 245 -5.37 22.12 13.38
N LEU A 246 -4.71 21.98 12.23
CA LEU A 246 -3.60 21.04 12.09
C LEU A 246 -2.48 21.39 13.08
N THR A 247 -1.82 20.36 13.61
CA THR A 247 -0.71 20.49 14.56
C THR A 247 0.56 19.88 13.98
N ALA A 248 1.72 20.28 14.52
CA ALA A 248 3.00 19.68 14.15
C ALA A 248 3.12 18.25 14.68
N VAL A 249 3.52 17.31 13.82
CA VAL A 249 3.90 15.94 14.16
C VAL A 249 5.37 15.77 13.82
N ALA A 250 6.19 15.47 14.83
CA ALA A 250 7.61 15.25 14.65
C ALA A 250 7.88 14.05 13.74
N VAL A 251 8.74 14.25 12.75
CA VAL A 251 9.17 13.19 11.80
C VAL A 251 10.64 12.82 11.93
N ASP A 252 11.44 13.71 12.52
CA ASP A 252 12.77 13.46 13.03
C ASP A 252 13.10 14.49 14.14
N GLU A 253 14.35 14.54 14.60
CA GLU A 253 14.78 15.44 15.68
C GLU A 253 14.66 16.93 15.35
N ASN A 254 14.56 17.31 14.07
CA ASN A 254 14.65 18.70 13.61
C ASN A 254 13.50 19.12 12.68
N SER A 255 12.57 18.22 12.36
CA SER A 255 11.55 18.43 11.35
C SER A 255 10.19 17.93 11.81
N ASP A 256 9.16 18.69 11.45
CA ASP A 256 7.77 18.35 11.69
C ASP A 256 7.00 18.35 10.36
N LEU A 257 5.94 17.56 10.29
CA LEU A 257 4.92 17.64 9.25
C LEU A 257 3.54 17.97 9.86
N PRO A 258 2.59 18.54 9.09
CA PRO A 258 1.24 18.75 9.57
C PRO A 258 0.56 17.41 9.87
N GLY A 259 -0.07 17.31 11.04
CA GLY A 259 -0.93 16.22 11.48
C GLY A 259 -2.26 16.75 12.01
N PRO A 260 -3.22 15.86 12.31
CA PRO A 260 -4.49 16.26 12.92
C PRO A 260 -4.30 16.75 14.36
N ALA A 261 -5.22 17.59 14.85
CA ALA A 261 -5.19 18.14 16.20
C ALA A 261 -5.12 17.08 17.32
N ARG A 262 -5.78 15.93 17.10
CA ARG A 262 -5.77 14.76 18.00
C ARG A 262 -5.53 13.48 17.18
N PRO A 263 -4.27 13.12 16.90
CA PRO A 263 -3.92 11.95 16.10
C PRO A 263 -4.58 10.66 16.55
N GLU A 264 -4.72 10.46 17.86
CA GLU A 264 -5.32 9.27 18.44
C GLU A 264 -6.77 9.04 18.00
N ALA A 265 -7.54 10.11 17.76
CA ALA A 265 -8.93 9.98 17.31
C ALA A 265 -9.01 9.38 15.90
N LEU A 266 -8.15 9.84 14.98
CA LEU A 266 -8.09 9.32 13.62
C LEU A 266 -7.51 7.89 13.60
N LEU A 267 -6.52 7.61 14.45
CA LEU A 267 -5.95 6.27 14.58
C LEU A 267 -6.97 5.27 15.15
N SER A 268 -7.79 5.66 16.14
CA SER A 268 -8.90 4.84 16.63
C SER A 268 -9.93 4.59 15.53
N ALA A 269 -10.31 5.63 14.77
CA ALA A 269 -11.27 5.51 13.68
C ALA A 269 -10.78 4.56 12.56
N ASN A 270 -9.48 4.58 12.27
CA ASN A 270 -8.90 3.78 11.18
C ASN A 270 -8.56 2.33 11.60
N TYR A 271 -7.93 2.17 12.77
CA TYR A 271 -7.33 0.90 13.21
C TYR A 271 -8.05 0.26 14.42
N GLY A 272 -9.03 0.94 15.02
CA GLY A 272 -9.72 0.51 16.25
C GLY A 272 -9.00 0.95 17.52
N ASP A 273 -9.64 0.80 18.68
CA ASP A 273 -9.14 1.33 19.96
C ASP A 273 -7.81 0.73 20.42
N ASP A 274 -7.50 -0.49 19.98
CA ASP A 274 -6.24 -1.18 20.27
C ASP A 274 -5.10 -0.81 19.31
N TRP A 275 -5.24 0.27 18.52
CA TRP A 275 -4.27 0.70 17.52
C TRP A 275 -2.87 0.96 18.07
N ARG A 276 -2.65 1.08 19.38
CA ARG A 276 -1.30 1.17 19.96
C ARG A 276 -0.54 -0.16 19.89
N THR A 277 -1.24 -1.28 19.89
CA THR A 277 -0.63 -2.61 19.85
C THR A 277 -0.46 -3.04 18.38
N PRO A 278 0.75 -3.40 17.92
CA PRO A 278 0.94 -3.90 16.57
C PRO A 278 0.13 -5.18 16.32
N ASP A 279 -0.79 -5.15 15.35
CA ASP A 279 -1.51 -6.33 14.87
C ASP A 279 -0.96 -6.75 13.50
N PRO A 280 -0.12 -7.82 13.43
CA PRO A 280 0.43 -8.31 12.16
C PRO A 280 -0.61 -9.02 11.28
N LEU A 281 -1.86 -9.17 11.75
CA LEU A 281 -2.99 -9.72 11.01
C LEU A 281 -4.04 -8.66 10.64
N PHE A 282 -3.78 -7.39 10.93
CA PHE A 282 -4.68 -6.30 10.58
C PHE A 282 -5.06 -6.37 9.10
N ALA A 283 -6.36 -6.30 8.85
CA ALA A 283 -6.93 -6.28 7.51
C ALA A 283 -8.04 -5.25 7.48
N PHE A 284 -7.83 -4.17 6.72
CA PHE A 284 -8.83 -3.11 6.57
C PHE A 284 -10.10 -3.63 5.89
N ASP A 285 -11.27 -3.29 6.44
CA ASP A 285 -12.58 -3.67 5.88
C ASP A 285 -12.94 -2.79 4.67
N TRP A 286 -12.33 -3.14 3.54
CA TRP A 286 -12.60 -2.51 2.26
C TRP A 286 -14.05 -2.67 1.79
N ALA A 287 -14.78 -3.70 2.23
CA ALA A 287 -16.16 -3.91 1.79
C ALA A 287 -17.06 -2.85 2.42
N SER A 288 -16.99 -2.70 3.74
CA SER A 288 -17.73 -1.67 4.48
C SER A 288 -17.36 -0.26 4.03
N ALA A 289 -16.06 0.04 3.86
CA ALA A 289 -15.62 1.35 3.37
C ALA A 289 -16.22 1.69 1.99
N LYS A 290 -16.20 0.72 1.06
CA LYS A 290 -16.75 0.90 -0.30
C LYS A 290 -18.25 1.10 -0.32
N GLU A 291 -18.97 0.49 0.61
CA GLU A 291 -20.41 0.64 0.80
C GLU A 291 -20.75 2.01 1.38
N ARG A 292 -20.11 2.41 2.48
CA ARG A 292 -20.35 3.73 3.12
C ARG A 292 -20.12 4.89 2.16
N PHE A 293 -19.03 4.83 1.39
CA PHE A 293 -18.69 5.87 0.41
C PHE A 293 -19.21 5.60 -1.01
N SER A 294 -20.19 4.70 -1.21
CA SER A 294 -20.60 4.31 -2.57
C SER A 294 -20.99 5.50 -3.44
N HIS A 295 -21.77 6.45 -2.90
CA HIS A 295 -22.19 7.67 -3.59
C HIS A 295 -21.00 8.53 -4.06
N PHE A 296 -20.12 8.92 -3.13
CA PHE A 296 -18.91 9.69 -3.43
C PHE A 296 -18.01 8.97 -4.45
N ARG A 297 -17.82 7.65 -4.29
CA ARG A 297 -17.01 6.83 -5.20
C ARG A 297 -17.57 6.82 -6.61
N ASP A 298 -18.87 6.69 -6.76
CA ASP A 298 -19.53 6.67 -8.06
C ASP A 298 -19.44 8.03 -8.74
N LEU A 299 -19.60 9.13 -8.00
CA LEU A 299 -19.40 10.48 -8.51
C LEU A 299 -17.97 10.72 -9.01
N VAL A 300 -16.95 10.37 -8.22
CA VAL A 300 -15.54 10.53 -8.63
C VAL A 300 -15.24 9.67 -9.86
N LYS A 301 -15.69 8.42 -9.88
CA LYS A 301 -15.44 7.51 -11.01
C LYS A 301 -16.13 7.98 -12.28
N ASN A 302 -17.40 8.37 -12.21
CA ASN A 302 -18.17 8.83 -13.37
C ASN A 302 -17.68 10.19 -13.87
N GLY A 303 -17.35 11.10 -12.95
CA GLY A 303 -16.80 12.41 -13.30
C GLY A 303 -15.43 12.33 -13.96
N TYR A 304 -14.57 11.39 -13.54
CA TYR A 304 -13.27 11.16 -14.19
C TYR A 304 -13.41 10.66 -15.64
N VAL A 305 -14.37 9.77 -15.92
CA VAL A 305 -14.63 9.25 -17.27
C VAL A 305 -15.18 10.32 -18.22
N ALA A 306 -15.77 11.38 -17.68
CA ALA A 306 -16.35 12.47 -18.46
C ALA A 306 -15.34 13.59 -18.81
N GLN A 307 -14.13 13.57 -18.25
CA GLN A 307 -13.03 14.52 -18.56
C GLN A 307 -12.25 14.10 -19.80
#